data_AF-A0A973LWS2-F1
#
_entry.id   AF-A0A973LWS2-F1
#
_cell.length_a   1.000
_cell.length_b   1.000
_cell.length_c   1.000
_cell.angle_alpha   90.00
_cell.angle_beta   90.00
_cell.angle_gamma   90.00
#
_symmetry.space_group_name_H-M   'P 1'
#
loop_
_entity.id
_entity.type
_entity.pdbx_description
1 polymer ?
#
loop_
_entity_poly.entity_id
_entity_poly.type
_entity_poly.pdbx_seq_one_letter_code
_entity_poly.pdbx_strand_id
1 'polypeptide(L)'
;MGYAIGVDVGGTFTDVVLNGPDGTIAVAKCLSTHDDPIAGILTGVTRALGSLDPARVTRVVHATTLATNAVLERKGARVAYVTTKGFRAVVPLGRYARVEEDRYDLRFTPPPPPVAPGDCFEVDERVSARGEILIPLDPASVRRAALEIARRGIASAAVCLLHSYAEPAHERRAAAILREHVPHVVTSSEVWPEIREYERATTTIMSAYVGPLMASYLTRLRERLAAIGISAPVHVMESGGGVVSAELAARRAVATIESGPAAGVLAAAMAGPPDVISFDMGGTTAKACVVRGGRPEITHEFHVGGKGSFG
;
A
#
# COMPACT_ATOMS: atom_id res chain seq x y z
N MET A 1 29.25 3.62 -11.44
CA MET A 1 27.94 3.00 -11.69
C MET A 1 27.95 1.61 -11.06
N GLY A 2 26.90 1.23 -10.35
CA GLY A 2 26.81 -0.08 -9.68
C GLY A 2 25.76 -0.98 -10.32
N TYR A 3 25.56 -2.15 -9.73
CA TYR A 3 24.51 -3.08 -10.14
C TYR A 3 23.16 -2.68 -9.55
N ALA A 4 22.09 -2.98 -10.28
CA ALA A 4 20.72 -2.88 -9.80
C ALA A 4 20.10 -4.27 -9.71
N ILE A 5 19.29 -4.50 -8.69
CA ILE A 5 18.55 -5.75 -8.51
C ILE A 5 17.05 -5.44 -8.57
N GLY A 6 16.33 -6.15 -9.43
CA GLY A 6 14.87 -6.24 -9.41
C GLY A 6 14.44 -7.57 -8.79
N VAL A 7 13.46 -7.53 -7.89
CA VAL A 7 12.91 -8.74 -7.24
C VAL A 7 11.39 -8.72 -7.30
N ASP A 8 10.78 -9.78 -7.80
CA ASP A 8 9.34 -10.02 -7.71
C ASP A 8 9.06 -11.30 -6.92
N VAL A 9 8.22 -11.19 -5.90
CA VAL A 9 7.83 -12.31 -5.04
C VAL A 9 6.40 -12.70 -5.36
N GLY A 10 6.26 -13.74 -6.17
CA GLY A 10 4.99 -14.41 -6.43
C GLY A 10 4.69 -15.51 -5.41
N GLY A 11 3.52 -16.15 -5.57
CA GLY A 11 3.11 -17.27 -4.73
C GLY A 11 4.00 -18.51 -4.89
N THR A 12 4.36 -18.86 -6.13
CA THR A 12 5.15 -20.09 -6.40
C THR A 12 6.65 -19.82 -6.44
N PHE A 13 7.05 -18.76 -7.15
CA PHE A 13 8.45 -18.44 -7.39
C PHE A 13 8.78 -17.01 -6.98
N THR A 14 10.03 -16.82 -6.60
CA THR A 14 10.69 -15.53 -6.47
C THR A 14 11.62 -15.36 -7.66
N ASP A 15 11.41 -14.29 -8.41
CA ASP A 15 12.15 -13.94 -9.60
C ASP A 15 13.09 -12.77 -9.30
N VAL A 16 14.38 -12.92 -9.64
CA VAL A 16 15.42 -11.93 -9.38
C VAL A 16 16.16 -11.63 -10.68
N VAL A 17 16.32 -10.35 -10.98
CA VAL A 17 17.11 -9.85 -12.11
C VAL A 17 18.19 -8.91 -11.60
N LEU A 18 19.45 -9.20 -11.93
CA LEU A 18 20.58 -8.31 -11.76
C LEU A 18 20.85 -7.61 -13.09
N ASN A 19 21.02 -6.29 -13.06
CA ASN A 19 21.44 -5.48 -14.20
C ASN A 19 22.72 -4.70 -13.86
N GLY A 20 23.74 -4.82 -14.69
CA GLY A 20 25.06 -4.20 -14.53
C GLY A 20 25.30 -3.02 -15.47
N PRO A 21 26.25 -2.14 -15.14
CA PRO A 21 26.59 -0.97 -15.95
C PRO A 21 27.27 -1.30 -17.29
N ASP A 22 27.76 -2.52 -17.43
CA ASP A 22 28.41 -3.09 -18.61
C ASP A 22 27.44 -3.90 -19.49
N GLY A 23 26.14 -3.81 -19.23
CA GLY A 23 25.11 -4.61 -19.90
C GLY A 23 24.99 -6.03 -19.35
N THR A 24 25.69 -6.37 -18.25
CA THR A 24 25.53 -7.67 -17.58
C THR A 24 24.09 -7.84 -17.12
N ILE A 25 23.45 -8.93 -17.54
CA ILE A 25 22.15 -9.34 -17.03
C ILE A 25 22.29 -10.75 -16.46
N ALA A 26 21.89 -10.94 -15.21
CA ALA A 26 21.78 -12.25 -14.60
C ALA A 26 20.37 -12.44 -14.05
N VAL A 27 19.81 -13.64 -14.24
CA VAL A 27 18.45 -13.97 -13.79
C VAL A 27 18.54 -15.17 -12.87
N ALA A 28 17.85 -15.11 -11.74
CA ALA A 28 17.67 -16.23 -10.85
C ALA A 28 16.18 -16.42 -10.56
N LYS A 29 15.74 -17.68 -10.61
CA LYS A 29 14.41 -18.11 -10.19
C LYS A 29 14.57 -19.14 -9.08
N CYS A 30 13.85 -18.95 -7.99
CA CYS A 30 13.82 -19.90 -6.88
C CYS A 30 12.42 -20.04 -6.33
N LEU A 31 12.17 -21.12 -5.58
CA LEU A 31 10.88 -21.31 -4.92
C LEU A 31 10.63 -20.21 -3.89
N SER A 32 9.41 -19.71 -3.84
CA SER A 32 8.97 -18.81 -2.78
C SER A 32 8.93 -19.54 -1.45
N THR A 33 9.55 -18.95 -0.42
CA THR A 33 9.51 -19.48 0.94
C THR A 33 8.35 -18.81 1.67
N HIS A 34 7.20 -19.48 1.75
CA HIS A 34 5.95 -18.87 2.22
C HIS A 34 6.04 -18.35 3.66
N ASP A 35 6.70 -19.11 4.55
CA ASP A 35 6.87 -18.73 5.96
C ASP A 35 7.95 -17.64 6.17
N ASP A 36 8.90 -17.50 5.22
CA ASP A 36 9.93 -16.46 5.24
C ASP A 36 10.27 -15.99 3.82
N PRO A 37 9.45 -15.11 3.21
CA PRO A 37 9.67 -14.67 1.83
C PRO A 37 11.04 -14.04 1.61
N ILE A 38 11.61 -13.42 2.65
CA ILE A 38 12.94 -12.80 2.61
C ILE A 38 14.03 -13.85 2.37
N ALA A 39 13.91 -15.08 2.88
CA ALA A 39 14.87 -16.15 2.59
C ALA A 39 14.86 -16.53 1.10
N GLY A 40 13.68 -16.58 0.48
CA GLY A 40 13.54 -16.77 -0.96
C GLY A 40 14.26 -15.66 -1.73
N ILE A 41 14.04 -14.40 -1.35
CA ILE A 41 14.71 -13.24 -1.96
C ILE A 41 16.22 -13.36 -1.86
N LEU A 42 16.77 -13.61 -0.67
CA LEU A 42 18.22 -13.71 -0.51
C LEU A 42 18.83 -14.87 -1.29
N THR A 43 18.11 -15.98 -1.39
CA THR A 43 18.53 -17.12 -2.23
C THR A 43 18.64 -16.69 -3.69
N GLY A 44 17.62 -16.01 -4.23
CA GLY A 44 17.62 -15.49 -5.59
C GLY A 44 18.70 -14.44 -5.81
N VAL A 45 18.86 -13.49 -4.89
CA VAL A 45 19.89 -12.43 -4.92
C VAL A 45 21.29 -13.03 -4.92
N THR A 46 21.57 -13.99 -4.03
CA THR A 46 22.88 -14.65 -3.96
C THR A 46 23.19 -15.41 -5.25
N ARG A 47 22.20 -16.09 -5.84
CA ARG A 47 22.34 -16.77 -7.13
C ARG A 47 22.60 -15.80 -8.28
N ALA A 48 21.88 -14.68 -8.33
CA ALA A 48 22.04 -13.67 -9.38
C ALA A 48 23.37 -12.93 -9.28
N LEU A 49 23.88 -12.70 -8.05
CA LEU A 49 25.19 -12.10 -7.82
C LEU A 49 26.35 -13.02 -8.21
N GLY A 50 26.23 -14.33 -7.94
CA GLY A 50 27.32 -15.27 -8.19
C GLY A 50 28.57 -14.89 -7.39
N SER A 51 29.66 -14.58 -8.10
CA SER A 51 30.94 -14.15 -7.51
C SER A 51 31.12 -12.62 -7.43
N LEU A 52 30.11 -11.84 -7.83
CA LEU A 52 30.17 -10.39 -7.76
C LEU A 52 30.18 -9.91 -6.31
N ASP A 53 30.97 -8.88 -6.03
CA ASP A 53 30.98 -8.19 -4.74
C ASP A 53 29.61 -7.54 -4.46
N PRO A 54 28.88 -7.98 -3.40
CA PRO A 54 27.58 -7.43 -3.04
C PRO A 54 27.60 -5.92 -2.79
N ALA A 55 28.73 -5.35 -2.37
CA ALA A 55 28.87 -3.91 -2.12
C ALA A 55 28.77 -3.06 -3.41
N ARG A 56 28.89 -3.69 -4.59
CA ARG A 56 28.70 -3.02 -5.89
C ARG A 56 27.23 -2.85 -6.26
N VAL A 57 26.29 -3.45 -5.52
CA VAL A 57 24.86 -3.20 -5.70
C VAL A 57 24.55 -1.81 -5.18
N THR A 58 23.98 -0.97 -6.04
CA THR A 58 23.63 0.43 -5.71
C THR A 58 22.13 0.66 -5.60
N ARG A 59 21.31 -0.31 -6.01
CA ARG A 59 19.85 -0.18 -5.99
C ARG A 59 19.17 -1.54 -5.91
N VAL A 60 18.16 -1.66 -5.06
CA VAL A 60 17.23 -2.78 -5.05
C VAL A 60 15.83 -2.26 -5.30
N VAL A 61 15.09 -2.88 -6.22
CA VAL A 61 13.68 -2.61 -6.52
C VAL A 61 12.91 -3.88 -6.24
N HIS A 62 11.87 -3.79 -5.42
CA HIS A 62 11.13 -4.93 -4.93
C HIS A 62 9.63 -4.78 -5.23
N ALA A 63 9.05 -5.80 -5.85
CA ALA A 63 7.62 -5.99 -5.99
C ALA A 63 7.18 -7.19 -5.13
N THR A 64 6.00 -7.10 -4.54
CA THR A 64 5.49 -8.14 -3.66
C THR A 64 3.98 -8.26 -3.71
N THR A 65 3.50 -9.48 -3.50
CA THR A 65 2.09 -9.81 -3.30
C THR A 65 1.64 -9.68 -1.85
N LEU A 66 2.53 -9.28 -0.92
CA LEU A 66 2.25 -9.18 0.51
C LEU A 66 1.01 -8.32 0.83
N ALA A 67 0.90 -7.14 0.20
CA ALA A 67 -0.22 -6.24 0.41
C ALA A 67 -1.54 -6.83 -0.09
N THR A 68 -1.55 -7.37 -1.32
CA THR A 68 -2.72 -8.06 -1.89
C THR A 68 -3.17 -9.21 -0.98
N ASN A 69 -2.25 -10.08 -0.57
CA ASN A 69 -2.58 -11.25 0.26
C ASN A 69 -3.07 -10.84 1.66
N ALA A 70 -2.49 -9.80 2.26
CA ALA A 70 -2.95 -9.30 3.56
C ALA A 70 -4.42 -8.84 3.53
N VAL A 71 -4.86 -8.22 2.43
CA VAL A 71 -6.25 -7.81 2.22
C VAL A 71 -7.14 -9.04 1.98
N LEU A 72 -6.76 -9.93 1.06
CA LEU A 72 -7.55 -11.12 0.72
C LEU A 72 -7.73 -12.07 1.91
N GLU A 73 -6.67 -12.31 2.68
CA GLU A 73 -6.66 -13.20 3.83
C GLU A 73 -7.12 -12.52 5.13
N ARG A 74 -7.42 -11.21 5.07
CA ARG A 74 -7.83 -10.40 6.23
C ARG A 74 -6.82 -10.46 7.38
N LYS A 75 -5.52 -10.40 7.05
CA LYS A 75 -4.38 -10.50 7.99
C LYS A 75 -3.69 -9.16 8.27
N GLY A 76 -4.35 -8.03 8.03
CA GLY A 76 -3.84 -6.71 8.41
C GLY A 76 -4.12 -6.31 9.87
N ALA A 77 -3.63 -5.14 10.25
CA ALA A 77 -3.77 -4.60 11.59
C ALA A 77 -5.19 -4.08 11.86
N ARG A 78 -5.69 -4.19 13.09
CA ARG A 78 -6.89 -3.45 13.50
C ARG A 78 -6.60 -1.94 13.42
N VAL A 79 -7.50 -1.19 12.79
CA VAL A 79 -7.32 0.25 12.52
C VAL A 79 -8.32 1.09 13.32
N ALA A 80 -7.84 2.17 13.92
CA ALA A 80 -8.66 3.27 14.40
C ALA A 80 -8.85 4.30 13.29
N TYR A 81 -10.09 4.69 12.99
CA TYR A 81 -10.40 5.74 12.03
C TYR A 81 -10.62 7.06 12.76
N VAL A 82 -9.81 8.08 12.49
CA VAL A 82 -9.92 9.42 13.10
C VAL A 82 -10.41 10.40 12.04
N THR A 83 -11.51 11.08 12.32
CA THR A 83 -12.17 11.97 11.35
C THR A 83 -12.72 13.24 12.01
N THR A 84 -13.17 14.17 11.18
CA THR A 84 -13.81 15.42 11.62
C THR A 84 -15.10 15.12 12.40
N LYS A 85 -15.38 15.87 13.46
CA LYS A 85 -16.63 15.75 14.21
C LYS A 85 -17.89 15.87 13.33
N GLY A 86 -18.82 14.95 13.54
CA GLY A 86 -20.04 14.75 12.75
C GLY A 86 -19.88 13.78 11.57
N PHE A 87 -18.66 13.29 11.29
CA PHE A 87 -18.36 12.45 10.12
C PHE A 87 -17.95 11.02 10.47
N ARG A 88 -18.09 10.61 11.75
CA ARG A 88 -17.84 9.23 12.21
C ARG A 88 -18.54 8.16 11.36
N ALA A 89 -19.74 8.47 10.87
CA ALA A 89 -20.61 7.53 10.17
C ALA A 89 -20.27 7.36 8.68
N VAL A 90 -19.34 8.13 8.10
CA VAL A 90 -18.99 8.04 6.67
C VAL A 90 -18.61 6.61 6.26
N VAL A 91 -17.75 5.96 7.06
CA VAL A 91 -17.25 4.62 6.76
C VAL A 91 -18.31 3.53 6.98
N PRO A 92 -19.06 3.53 8.11
CA PRO A 92 -20.19 2.60 8.30
C PRO A 92 -21.35 2.78 7.33
N LEU A 93 -21.66 4.01 6.90
CA LEU A 93 -22.75 4.28 5.97
C LEU A 93 -22.42 3.84 4.55
N GLY A 94 -21.15 3.88 4.17
CA GLY A 94 -20.72 3.46 2.85
C GLY A 94 -21.17 4.37 1.71
N ARG A 95 -20.59 4.17 0.54
CA ARG A 95 -21.22 4.49 -0.75
C ARG A 95 -21.50 3.18 -1.46
N TYR A 96 -22.58 2.51 -1.09
CA TYR A 96 -22.87 1.18 -1.61
C TYR A 96 -23.38 1.26 -3.06
N ALA A 97 -22.55 0.86 -4.01
CA ALA A 97 -23.02 0.27 -5.26
C ALA A 97 -23.18 -1.24 -5.02
N ARG A 98 -24.41 -1.76 -5.15
CA ARG A 98 -24.64 -3.21 -5.10
C ARG A 98 -23.89 -3.85 -6.27
N VAL A 99 -23.20 -4.96 -6.03
CA VAL A 99 -22.57 -5.72 -7.10
C VAL A 99 -23.65 -6.20 -8.09
N GLU A 100 -23.26 -6.45 -9.33
CA GLU A 100 -24.19 -6.74 -10.43
C GLU A 100 -25.19 -7.86 -10.09
N GLU A 101 -24.72 -8.88 -9.37
CA GLU A 101 -25.52 -10.03 -8.93
C GLU A 101 -26.58 -9.66 -7.87
N ASP A 102 -26.31 -8.67 -7.02
CA ASP A 102 -27.17 -8.25 -5.91
C ASP A 102 -27.97 -6.98 -6.22
N ARG A 103 -27.81 -6.40 -7.43
CA ARG A 103 -28.38 -5.08 -7.77
C ARG A 103 -29.90 -5.01 -7.58
N TYR A 104 -30.60 -6.12 -7.79
CA TYR A 104 -32.06 -6.22 -7.66
C TYR A 104 -32.53 -6.90 -6.35
N ASP A 105 -31.61 -7.33 -5.47
CA ASP A 105 -32.01 -7.94 -4.21
C ASP A 105 -32.43 -6.86 -3.20
N LEU A 106 -33.73 -6.78 -2.91
CA LEU A 106 -34.26 -5.87 -1.90
C LEU A 106 -33.90 -6.28 -0.46
N ARG A 107 -33.43 -7.52 -0.26
CA ARG A 107 -32.99 -8.07 1.04
C ARG A 107 -31.47 -8.07 1.18
N PHE A 108 -30.77 -7.37 0.28
CA PHE A 108 -29.33 -7.24 0.32
C PHE A 108 -28.85 -6.77 1.70
N THR A 109 -28.00 -7.57 2.32
CA THR A 109 -27.33 -7.21 3.56
C THR A 109 -25.93 -6.71 3.23
N PRO A 110 -25.61 -5.43 3.50
CA PRO A 110 -24.29 -4.89 3.21
C PRO A 110 -23.22 -5.62 4.03
N PRO A 111 -22.01 -5.78 3.47
CA PRO A 111 -20.88 -6.28 4.24
C PRO A 111 -20.62 -5.36 5.45
N PRO A 112 -20.10 -5.91 6.57
CA PRO A 112 -19.69 -5.09 7.72
C PRO A 112 -18.64 -4.07 7.25
N PRO A 113 -18.52 -2.86 7.82
CA PRO A 113 -17.55 -1.84 7.38
C PRO A 113 -16.07 -2.23 7.65
N PRO A 114 -15.09 -1.55 7.00
CA PRO A 114 -13.67 -1.90 7.16
C PRO A 114 -13.13 -1.58 8.55
N VAL A 115 -13.77 -0.62 9.22
CA VAL A 115 -13.52 -0.25 10.61
C VAL A 115 -14.85 -0.34 11.35
N ALA A 116 -14.83 -1.02 12.50
CA ALA A 116 -16.01 -1.13 13.34
C ALA A 116 -16.46 0.27 13.81
N PRO A 117 -17.77 0.56 13.92
CA PRO A 117 -18.25 1.87 14.38
C PRO A 117 -17.67 2.30 15.74
N GLY A 118 -17.36 1.33 16.60
CA GLY A 118 -16.69 1.57 17.88
C GLY A 118 -15.29 2.18 17.73
N ASP A 119 -14.57 1.86 16.65
CA ASP A 119 -13.19 2.25 16.39
C ASP A 119 -13.07 3.47 15.46
N CYS A 120 -14.19 4.15 15.20
CA CYS A 120 -14.19 5.48 14.61
C CYS A 120 -14.12 6.54 15.73
N PHE A 121 -13.28 7.56 15.59
CA PHE A 121 -13.04 8.61 16.55
C PHE A 121 -13.18 9.96 15.87
N GLU A 122 -13.70 10.94 16.59
CA GLU A 122 -13.92 12.28 16.09
C GLU A 122 -13.01 13.27 16.80
N VAL A 123 -12.49 14.24 16.04
CA VAL A 123 -11.72 15.36 16.58
C VAL A 123 -12.44 16.67 16.24
N ASP A 124 -12.28 17.65 17.13
CA ASP A 124 -12.91 18.97 16.98
C ASP A 124 -12.01 19.82 16.06
N GLU A 125 -12.36 19.86 14.77
CA GLU A 125 -11.81 20.78 13.78
C GLU A 125 -12.82 21.00 12.64
N ARG A 126 -12.60 22.01 11.79
CA ARG A 126 -13.29 22.13 10.50
C ARG A 126 -12.50 22.99 9.53
N VAL A 127 -12.35 22.49 8.30
CA VAL A 127 -11.80 23.20 7.15
C VAL A 127 -12.89 23.33 6.09
N SER A 128 -12.94 24.44 5.36
CA SER A 128 -13.85 24.63 4.22
C SER A 128 -13.33 23.92 2.96
N ALA A 129 -14.18 23.73 1.94
CA ALA A 129 -13.74 23.17 0.66
C ALA A 129 -12.68 24.02 -0.07
N ARG A 130 -12.47 25.28 0.36
CA ARG A 130 -11.43 26.20 -0.15
C ARG A 130 -10.13 26.16 0.67
N GLY A 131 -10.06 25.31 1.69
CA GLY A 131 -8.90 25.23 2.59
C GLY A 131 -8.92 26.25 3.74
N GLU A 132 -10.01 26.99 3.92
CA GLU A 132 -10.10 27.98 5.01
C GLU A 132 -10.39 27.27 6.33
N ILE A 133 -9.65 27.61 7.39
CA ILE A 133 -9.88 27.10 8.73
C ILE A 133 -11.15 27.74 9.30
N LEU A 134 -12.22 26.95 9.45
CA LEU A 134 -13.48 27.37 10.04
C LEU A 134 -13.50 27.15 11.55
N ILE A 135 -12.94 26.03 11.99
CA ILE A 135 -12.74 25.69 13.40
C ILE A 135 -11.30 25.16 13.54
N PRO A 136 -10.44 25.82 14.33
CA PRO A 136 -9.09 25.33 14.58
C PRO A 136 -9.11 23.92 15.17
N LEU A 137 -8.11 23.10 14.85
CA LEU A 137 -7.93 21.79 15.48
C LEU A 137 -7.76 21.95 16.99
N ASP A 138 -8.62 21.32 17.79
CA ASP A 138 -8.43 21.16 19.24
C ASP A 138 -7.45 20.03 19.53
N PRO A 139 -6.22 20.30 20.01
CA PRO A 139 -5.26 19.25 20.35
C PRO A 139 -5.74 18.36 21.49
N ALA A 140 -6.59 18.85 22.38
CA ALA A 140 -7.12 18.05 23.48
C ALA A 140 -8.08 16.97 22.98
N SER A 141 -8.90 17.26 21.97
CA SER A 141 -9.75 16.27 21.30
C SER A 141 -8.93 15.14 20.67
N VAL A 142 -7.81 15.46 20.01
CA VAL A 142 -6.90 14.46 19.45
C VAL A 142 -6.25 13.62 20.54
N ARG A 143 -5.79 14.24 21.64
CA ARG A 143 -5.20 13.50 22.78
C ARG A 143 -6.21 12.55 23.43
N ARG A 144 -7.46 12.96 23.60
CA ARG A 144 -8.54 12.07 24.09
C ARG A 144 -8.73 10.87 23.18
N ALA A 145 -8.80 11.08 21.86
CA ALA A 145 -8.88 10.00 20.90
C ALA A 145 -7.66 9.07 20.97
N ALA A 146 -6.44 9.62 21.01
CA ALA A 146 -5.20 8.86 21.08
C ALA A 146 -5.12 7.96 22.33
N LEU A 147 -5.49 8.48 23.50
CA LEU A 147 -5.51 7.71 24.75
C LEU A 147 -6.55 6.58 24.70
N GLU A 148 -7.73 6.83 24.14
CA GLU A 148 -8.76 5.81 23.99
C GLU A 148 -8.35 4.72 22.99
N ILE A 149 -7.72 5.10 21.86
CA ILE A 149 -7.15 4.16 20.88
C ILE A 149 -6.10 3.26 21.54
N ALA A 150 -5.18 3.85 22.31
CA ALA A 150 -4.15 3.12 23.04
C ALA A 150 -4.74 2.22 24.13
N ARG A 151 -5.74 2.69 24.88
CA ARG A 151 -6.46 1.89 25.89
C ARG A 151 -7.11 0.65 25.29
N ARG A 152 -7.51 0.70 24.01
CA ARG A 152 -8.08 -0.43 23.26
C ARG A 152 -7.05 -1.34 22.60
N GLY A 153 -5.76 -1.06 22.76
CA GLY A 153 -4.67 -1.83 22.16
C GLY A 153 -4.61 -1.73 20.63
N ILE A 154 -5.15 -0.65 20.05
CA ILE A 154 -5.11 -0.45 18.60
C ILE A 154 -3.78 0.22 18.23
N ALA A 155 -2.96 -0.47 17.45
CA ALA A 155 -1.59 -0.02 17.12
C ALA A 155 -1.50 0.77 15.80
N SER A 156 -2.60 0.86 15.03
CA SER A 156 -2.64 1.54 13.74
C SER A 156 -3.82 2.50 13.64
N ALA A 157 -3.59 3.71 13.13
CA ALA A 157 -4.62 4.72 12.94
C ALA A 157 -4.58 5.35 11.54
N ALA A 158 -5.77 5.54 10.96
CA ALA A 158 -6.03 6.26 9.72
C ALA A 158 -6.68 7.61 10.06
N VAL A 159 -6.03 8.71 9.68
CA VAL A 159 -6.57 10.07 9.86
C VAL A 159 -7.13 10.57 8.53
N CYS A 160 -8.44 10.80 8.46
CA CYS A 160 -9.12 11.41 7.32
C CYS A 160 -10.02 12.54 7.80
N LEU A 161 -9.49 13.75 7.78
CA LEU A 161 -10.25 14.96 8.05
C LEU A 161 -10.87 15.48 6.74
N LEU A 162 -11.99 16.19 6.85
CA LEU A 162 -12.60 16.81 5.69
C LEU A 162 -11.69 17.86 5.10
N HIS A 163 -11.64 17.88 3.76
CA HIS A 163 -10.90 18.87 2.98
C HIS A 163 -9.40 18.94 3.32
N SER A 164 -8.83 17.89 3.90
CA SER A 164 -7.38 17.77 4.14
C SER A 164 -6.54 17.75 2.86
N TYR A 165 -7.15 17.42 1.71
CA TYR A 165 -6.53 17.59 0.39
C TYR A 165 -6.29 19.07 0.04
N ALA A 166 -7.09 20.00 0.59
CA ALA A 166 -6.96 21.44 0.36
C ALA A 166 -6.13 22.11 1.46
N GLU A 167 -6.30 21.71 2.72
CA GLU A 167 -5.50 22.20 3.86
C GLU A 167 -5.10 21.03 4.79
N PRO A 168 -3.90 20.47 4.60
CA PRO A 168 -3.43 19.28 5.32
C PRO A 168 -2.87 19.55 6.73
N ALA A 169 -2.73 20.82 7.16
CA ALA A 169 -2.07 21.14 8.43
C ALA A 169 -2.74 20.49 9.66
N HIS A 170 -4.06 20.43 9.70
CA HIS A 170 -4.80 19.77 10.79
C HIS A 170 -4.53 18.27 10.83
N GLU A 171 -4.53 17.57 9.68
CA GLU A 171 -4.20 16.14 9.64
C GLU A 171 -2.77 15.88 10.11
N ARG A 172 -1.80 16.67 9.62
CA ARG A 172 -0.39 16.54 10.00
C ARG A 172 -0.21 16.75 11.49
N ARG A 173 -0.90 17.73 12.08
CA ARG A 173 -0.86 17.99 13.52
C ARG A 173 -1.55 16.88 14.32
N ALA A 174 -2.70 16.40 13.87
CA ALA A 174 -3.41 15.30 14.52
C ALA A 174 -2.56 14.01 14.51
N ALA A 175 -1.92 13.70 13.38
CA ALA A 175 -1.04 12.56 13.26
C ALA A 175 0.19 12.65 14.17
N ALA A 176 0.80 13.84 14.30
CA ALA A 176 1.91 14.04 15.22
C ALA A 176 1.52 13.73 16.68
N ILE A 177 0.34 14.17 17.12
CA ILE A 177 -0.18 13.88 18.47
C ILE A 177 -0.53 12.40 18.63
N LEU A 178 -1.18 11.79 17.64
CA LEU A 178 -1.52 10.37 17.67
C LEU A 178 -0.29 9.47 17.78
N ARG A 179 0.82 9.82 17.10
CA ARG A 179 2.07 9.06 17.13
C ARG A 179 2.74 9.00 18.52
N GLU A 180 2.37 9.88 19.44
CA GLU A 180 2.80 9.79 20.86
C GLU A 180 2.26 8.52 21.55
N HIS A 181 1.17 7.94 21.03
CA HIS A 181 0.46 6.80 21.65
C HIS A 181 0.17 5.64 20.69
N VAL A 182 0.18 5.88 19.38
CA VAL A 182 -0.16 4.92 18.33
C VAL A 182 1.05 4.71 17.42
N PRO A 183 1.64 3.50 17.37
CA PRO A 183 2.88 3.25 16.63
C PRO A 183 2.81 3.56 15.13
N HIS A 184 1.68 3.27 14.48
CA HIS A 184 1.52 3.47 13.04
C HIS A 184 0.38 4.43 12.77
N VAL A 185 0.66 5.58 12.16
CA VAL A 185 -0.34 6.59 11.83
C VAL A 185 -0.13 7.08 10.40
N VAL A 186 -1.18 6.97 9.59
CA VAL A 186 -1.24 7.44 8.21
C VAL A 186 -2.28 8.55 8.08
N THR A 187 -2.01 9.52 7.21
CA THR A 187 -2.91 10.64 6.93
C THR A 187 -3.42 10.57 5.50
N SER A 188 -4.68 10.92 5.30
CA SER A 188 -5.29 10.85 3.99
C SER A 188 -4.67 11.82 2.98
N SER A 189 -4.21 12.98 3.45
CA SER A 189 -3.43 13.95 2.68
C SER A 189 -2.06 13.44 2.21
N GLU A 190 -1.49 12.41 2.83
CA GLU A 190 -0.24 11.77 2.36
C GLU A 190 -0.52 10.56 1.46
N VAL A 191 -1.60 9.82 1.75
CA VAL A 191 -1.96 8.60 1.01
C VAL A 191 -2.57 8.95 -0.35
N TRP A 192 -3.66 9.72 -0.34
CA TRP A 192 -4.46 10.05 -1.51
C TRP A 192 -5.17 11.40 -1.31
N PRO A 193 -4.50 12.53 -1.59
CA PRO A 193 -5.01 13.88 -1.36
C PRO A 193 -6.03 14.32 -2.43
N GLU A 194 -7.12 13.56 -2.56
CA GLU A 194 -8.19 13.81 -3.52
C GLU A 194 -9.52 14.14 -2.82
N ILE A 195 -10.42 14.78 -3.57
CA ILE A 195 -11.80 15.02 -3.13
C ILE A 195 -12.55 13.67 -2.98
N ARG A 196 -13.65 13.69 -2.21
CA ARG A 196 -14.51 12.55 -1.80
C ARG A 196 -14.00 11.82 -0.57
N GLU A 197 -14.70 12.05 0.54
CA GLU A 197 -14.35 11.60 1.88
C GLU A 197 -14.44 10.09 2.08
N TYR A 198 -15.36 9.40 1.41
CA TYR A 198 -15.53 7.95 1.60
C TYR A 198 -14.38 7.17 0.97
N GLU A 199 -14.12 7.39 -0.31
CA GLU A 199 -13.03 6.76 -1.07
C GLU A 199 -11.69 7.11 -0.43
N ARG A 200 -11.49 8.38 -0.03
CA ARG A 200 -10.27 8.80 0.67
C ARG A 200 -10.13 8.14 2.04
N ALA A 201 -11.22 7.98 2.79
CA ALA A 201 -11.20 7.26 4.05
C ALA A 201 -10.84 5.78 3.84
N THR A 202 -11.48 5.07 2.89
CA THR A 202 -11.23 3.63 2.67
C THR A 202 -9.79 3.39 2.19
N THR A 203 -9.27 4.19 1.26
CA THR A 203 -7.87 4.11 0.82
C THR A 203 -6.88 4.36 1.96
N THR A 204 -7.16 5.32 2.83
CA THR A 204 -6.32 5.64 4.00
C THR A 204 -6.39 4.53 5.05
N ILE A 205 -7.58 3.98 5.31
CA ILE A 205 -7.80 2.83 6.19
C ILE A 205 -7.02 1.62 5.67
N MET A 206 -7.06 1.33 4.37
CA MET A 206 -6.31 0.21 3.79
C MET A 206 -4.80 0.39 3.91
N SER A 207 -4.30 1.61 3.75
CA SER A 207 -2.89 1.90 4.04
C SER A 207 -2.55 1.67 5.51
N ALA A 208 -3.40 2.09 6.45
CA ALA A 208 -3.20 1.82 7.88
C ALA A 208 -3.31 0.32 8.23
N TYR A 209 -4.14 -0.42 7.49
CA TYR A 209 -4.38 -1.85 7.68
C TYR A 209 -3.16 -2.68 7.28
N VAL A 210 -2.56 -2.38 6.12
CA VAL A 210 -1.42 -3.12 5.57
C VAL A 210 -0.06 -2.56 6.03
N GLY A 211 0.00 -1.26 6.32
CA GLY A 211 1.23 -0.52 6.61
C GLY A 211 2.14 -1.12 7.68
N PRO A 212 1.62 -1.59 8.84
CA PRO A 212 2.45 -2.22 9.88
C PRO A 212 3.15 -3.50 9.40
N LEU A 213 2.44 -4.35 8.65
CA LEU A 213 2.98 -5.57 8.07
C LEU A 213 4.09 -5.23 7.06
N MET A 214 3.82 -4.26 6.17
CA MET A 214 4.77 -3.79 5.17
C MET A 214 6.02 -3.17 5.81
N ALA A 215 5.87 -2.35 6.86
CA ALA A 215 6.98 -1.73 7.58
C ALA A 215 7.92 -2.78 8.21
N SER A 216 7.35 -3.77 8.91
CA SER A 216 8.10 -4.86 9.51
C SER A 216 8.85 -5.68 8.46
N TYR A 217 8.15 -6.03 7.38
CA TYR A 217 8.72 -6.78 6.26
C TYR A 217 9.90 -6.08 5.60
N LEU A 218 9.75 -4.80 5.23
CA LEU A 218 10.78 -4.04 4.54
C LEU A 218 11.99 -3.75 5.45
N THR A 219 11.75 -3.55 6.75
CA THR A 219 12.83 -3.41 7.74
C THR A 219 13.68 -4.67 7.80
N ARG A 220 13.05 -5.85 7.97
CA ARG A 220 13.74 -7.14 7.99
C ARG A 220 14.46 -7.44 6.67
N LEU A 221 13.85 -7.08 5.53
CA LEU A 221 14.47 -7.27 4.22
C LEU A 221 15.77 -6.46 4.12
N ARG A 222 15.74 -5.19 4.51
CA ARG A 222 16.92 -4.32 4.51
C ARG A 222 18.02 -4.83 5.42
N GLU A 223 17.68 -5.25 6.64
CA GLU A 223 18.63 -5.82 7.60
C GLU A 223 19.31 -7.08 7.05
N ARG A 224 18.53 -7.98 6.44
CA ARG A 224 19.05 -9.23 5.89
C ARG A 224 19.85 -9.04 4.61
N LEU A 225 19.51 -8.05 3.77
CA LEU A 225 20.36 -7.64 2.64
C LEU A 225 21.68 -7.06 3.13
N ALA A 226 21.66 -6.22 4.16
CA ALA A 226 22.87 -5.67 4.75
C ALA A 226 23.78 -6.76 5.34
N ALA A 227 23.19 -7.80 5.95
CA ALA A 227 23.93 -8.94 6.50
C ALA A 227 24.69 -9.75 5.43
N ILE A 228 24.29 -9.67 4.15
CA ILE A 228 25.02 -10.29 3.02
C ILE A 228 25.87 -9.28 2.22
N GLY A 229 26.08 -8.07 2.77
CA GLY A 229 26.94 -7.04 2.17
C GLY A 229 26.25 -6.08 1.21
N ILE A 230 24.91 -6.10 1.11
CA ILE A 230 24.14 -5.17 0.26
C ILE A 230 23.57 -4.05 1.13
N SER A 231 24.24 -2.89 1.13
CA SER A 231 23.77 -1.67 1.82
C SER A 231 22.95 -0.73 0.93
N ALA A 232 22.59 -1.16 -0.27
CA ALA A 232 21.82 -0.37 -1.22
C ALA A 232 20.42 0.01 -0.70
N PRO A 233 19.89 1.19 -1.07
CA PRO A 233 18.51 1.53 -0.77
C PRO A 233 17.53 0.57 -1.45
N VAL A 234 16.55 0.11 -0.68
CA VAL A 234 15.43 -0.70 -1.14
C VAL A 234 14.28 0.21 -1.54
N HIS A 235 13.86 0.10 -2.79
CA HIS A 235 12.68 0.73 -3.33
C HIS A 235 11.58 -0.31 -3.55
N VAL A 236 10.34 0.10 -3.44
CA VAL A 236 9.16 -0.74 -3.65
C VAL A 236 8.41 -0.25 -4.88
N MET A 237 8.00 -1.17 -5.75
CA MET A 237 7.16 -0.88 -6.90
C MET A 237 5.74 -0.50 -6.45
N GLU A 238 5.18 0.54 -7.05
CA GLU A 238 3.78 0.95 -6.86
C GLU A 238 2.91 0.49 -8.04
N SER A 239 1.62 0.32 -7.79
CA SER A 239 0.60 -0.03 -8.77
C SER A 239 0.46 1.00 -9.91
N GLY A 240 0.79 2.27 -9.63
CA GLY A 240 0.85 3.34 -10.62
C GLY A 240 2.08 3.29 -11.55
N GLY A 241 2.95 2.29 -11.39
CA GLY A 241 4.15 2.11 -12.22
C GLY A 241 5.38 2.90 -11.76
N GLY A 242 5.29 3.58 -10.62
CA GLY A 242 6.41 4.25 -9.97
C GLY A 242 7.15 3.34 -8.98
N VAL A 243 8.23 3.86 -8.40
CA VAL A 243 8.92 3.22 -7.27
C VAL A 243 9.15 4.22 -6.16
N VAL A 244 8.98 3.78 -4.92
CA VAL A 244 9.09 4.62 -3.72
C VAL A 244 10.06 4.02 -2.71
N SER A 245 10.53 4.82 -1.75
CA SER A 245 11.35 4.29 -0.66
C SER A 245 10.56 3.31 0.20
N ALA A 246 11.26 2.41 0.89
CA ALA A 246 10.63 1.47 1.81
C ALA A 246 9.77 2.15 2.89
N GLU A 247 10.22 3.30 3.40
CA GLU A 247 9.48 4.08 4.40
C GLU A 247 8.18 4.66 3.83
N LEU A 248 8.21 5.15 2.60
CA LEU A 248 7.01 5.68 1.94
C LEU A 248 6.06 4.56 1.54
N ALA A 249 6.57 3.42 1.08
CA ALA A 249 5.78 2.22 0.80
C ALA A 249 4.99 1.74 2.02
N ALA A 250 5.59 1.80 3.22
CA ALA A 250 4.88 1.45 4.44
C ALA A 250 3.76 2.44 4.80
N ARG A 251 3.94 3.75 4.53
CA ARG A 251 2.91 4.78 4.78
C ARG A 251 1.79 4.78 3.73
N ARG A 252 2.11 4.40 2.49
CA ARG A 252 1.19 4.31 1.35
C ARG A 252 0.99 2.87 0.90
N ALA A 253 0.89 1.94 1.86
CA ALA A 253 0.93 0.51 1.57
C ALA A 253 -0.14 0.04 0.58
N VAL A 254 -1.28 0.72 0.50
CA VAL A 254 -2.33 0.45 -0.51
C VAL A 254 -1.82 0.61 -1.95
N ALA A 255 -0.85 1.51 -2.19
CA ALA A 255 -0.27 1.75 -3.51
C ALA A 255 0.67 0.62 -3.96
N THR A 256 0.97 -0.35 -3.10
CA THR A 256 1.82 -1.52 -3.44
C THR A 256 1.01 -2.74 -3.86
N ILE A 257 -0.32 -2.69 -3.73
CA ILE A 257 -1.25 -3.73 -4.19
C ILE A 257 -1.12 -3.87 -5.71
N GLU A 258 -0.96 -5.08 -6.21
CA GLU A 258 -0.71 -5.33 -7.65
C GLU A 258 0.55 -4.65 -8.23
N SER A 259 1.58 -4.44 -7.40
CA SER A 259 2.87 -3.86 -7.83
C SER A 259 3.63 -4.70 -8.86
N GLY A 260 3.63 -6.03 -8.75
CA GLY A 260 4.28 -6.93 -9.73
C GLY A 260 3.68 -6.82 -11.14
N PRO A 261 2.36 -6.96 -11.30
CA PRO A 261 1.67 -6.78 -12.58
C PRO A 261 1.88 -5.39 -13.19
N ALA A 262 1.92 -4.34 -12.36
CA ALA A 262 2.25 -2.99 -12.83
C ALA A 262 3.67 -2.93 -13.45
N ALA A 263 4.64 -3.62 -12.86
CA ALA A 263 5.97 -3.76 -13.47
C ALA A 263 5.92 -4.53 -14.80
N GLY A 264 5.12 -5.59 -14.87
CA GLY A 264 4.94 -6.41 -16.07
C GLY A 264 4.36 -5.63 -17.25
N VAL A 265 3.28 -4.86 -17.04
CA VAL A 265 2.68 -4.05 -18.10
C VAL A 265 3.60 -2.92 -18.57
N LEU A 266 4.39 -2.34 -17.67
CA LEU A 266 5.42 -1.36 -18.04
C LEU A 266 6.50 -2.00 -18.93
N ALA A 267 6.96 -3.19 -18.58
CA ALA A 267 7.92 -3.93 -19.40
C ALA A 267 7.34 -4.26 -20.79
N ALA A 268 6.08 -4.70 -20.84
CA ALA A 268 5.38 -4.95 -22.10
C ALA A 268 5.24 -3.69 -22.95
N ALA A 269 4.96 -2.53 -22.35
CA ALA A 269 4.88 -1.26 -23.06
C ALA A 269 6.23 -0.80 -23.62
N MET A 270 7.34 -1.11 -22.95
CA MET A 270 8.69 -0.76 -23.40
C MET A 270 9.25 -1.71 -24.48
N ALA A 271 8.96 -3.00 -24.37
CA ALA A 271 9.57 -4.03 -25.22
C ALA A 271 8.64 -4.59 -26.30
N GLY A 272 7.32 -4.43 -26.13
CA GLY A 272 6.29 -4.95 -27.02
C GLY A 272 5.88 -3.99 -28.13
N PRO A 273 4.92 -4.40 -28.98
CA PRO A 273 4.32 -3.50 -29.97
C PRO A 273 3.49 -2.41 -29.28
N PRO A 274 3.18 -1.30 -29.99
CA PRO A 274 2.43 -0.18 -29.39
C PRO A 274 1.08 -0.59 -28.80
N ASP A 275 0.38 -1.54 -29.42
CA ASP A 275 -0.88 -2.08 -28.93
C ASP A 275 -0.66 -3.55 -28.52
N VAL A 276 -0.72 -3.83 -27.21
CA VAL A 276 -0.48 -5.17 -26.67
C VAL A 276 -1.34 -5.44 -25.45
N ILE A 277 -1.83 -6.68 -25.34
CA ILE A 277 -2.40 -7.20 -24.11
C ILE A 277 -1.30 -7.99 -23.42
N SER A 278 -0.82 -7.51 -22.27
CA SER A 278 0.10 -8.26 -21.43
C SER A 278 -0.70 -9.23 -20.57
N PHE A 279 -0.36 -10.51 -20.62
CA PHE A 279 -1.02 -11.55 -19.84
C PHE A 279 0.01 -12.29 -18.99
N ASP A 280 -0.14 -12.24 -17.68
CA ASP A 280 0.71 -12.93 -16.70
C ASP A 280 -0.13 -13.95 -15.93
N MET A 281 0.28 -15.21 -16.00
CA MET A 281 -0.40 -16.32 -15.35
C MET A 281 0.57 -17.03 -14.41
N GLY A 282 0.31 -16.88 -13.12
CA GLY A 282 0.98 -17.63 -12.06
C GLY A 282 0.19 -18.89 -11.66
N GLY A 283 0.66 -19.57 -10.61
CA GLY A 283 0.00 -20.77 -10.08
C GLY A 283 -1.35 -20.51 -9.37
N THR A 284 -1.68 -19.25 -9.06
CA THR A 284 -2.88 -18.88 -8.28
C THR A 284 -3.78 -17.89 -8.99
N THR A 285 -3.21 -16.97 -9.77
CA THR A 285 -3.95 -15.88 -10.40
C THR A 285 -3.47 -15.67 -11.84
N ALA A 286 -4.39 -15.26 -12.70
CA ALA A 286 -4.09 -14.74 -14.03
C ALA A 286 -4.46 -13.26 -14.09
N LYS A 287 -3.61 -12.45 -14.72
CA LYS A 287 -3.74 -11.00 -14.78
C LYS A 287 -3.52 -10.53 -16.20
N ALA A 288 -4.38 -9.62 -16.66
CA ALA A 288 -4.30 -9.04 -17.99
C ALA A 288 -4.27 -7.51 -17.85
N CYS A 289 -3.42 -6.87 -18.64
CA CYS A 289 -3.39 -5.42 -18.77
C CYS A 289 -3.31 -5.03 -20.25
N VAL A 290 -3.82 -3.84 -20.57
CA VAL A 290 -3.87 -3.32 -21.94
C VAL A 290 -2.88 -2.17 -22.06
N VAL A 291 -2.04 -2.23 -23.08
CA VAL A 291 -1.19 -1.14 -23.55
C VAL A 291 -1.75 -0.68 -24.89
N ARG A 292 -1.95 0.64 -25.05
CA ARG A 292 -2.29 1.25 -26.33
C ARG A 292 -1.33 2.37 -26.68
N GLY A 293 -0.87 2.41 -27.92
CA GLY A 293 0.11 3.40 -28.38
C GLY A 293 1.38 3.47 -27.52
N GLY A 294 1.84 2.34 -26.97
CA GLY A 294 3.01 2.23 -26.09
C GLY A 294 2.77 2.74 -24.66
N ARG A 295 1.51 2.95 -24.25
CA ARG A 295 1.15 3.46 -22.93
C ARG A 295 0.21 2.50 -22.21
N PRO A 296 0.55 2.04 -20.99
CA PRO A 296 -0.39 1.29 -20.17
C PRO A 296 -1.64 2.13 -19.86
N GLU A 297 -2.83 1.52 -19.93
CA GLU A 297 -4.04 2.15 -19.44
C GLU A 297 -4.02 2.28 -17.91
N ILE A 298 -4.48 3.43 -17.40
CA ILE A 298 -4.58 3.71 -15.97
C ILE A 298 -6.05 3.76 -15.59
N THR A 299 -6.43 3.02 -14.55
CA THR A 299 -7.74 3.15 -13.90
C THR A 299 -7.60 4.03 -12.65
N HIS A 300 -8.65 4.79 -12.36
CA HIS A 300 -8.74 5.63 -11.16
C HIS A 300 -9.54 4.97 -10.03
N GLU A 301 -10.08 3.78 -10.27
CA GLU A 301 -10.85 2.99 -9.31
C GLU A 301 -10.41 1.52 -9.41
N PHE A 302 -10.18 0.89 -8.25
CA PHE A 302 -9.70 -0.48 -8.18
C PHE A 302 -10.20 -1.16 -6.91
N HIS A 303 -10.96 -2.25 -7.09
CA HIS A 303 -11.56 -3.03 -6.01
C HIS A 303 -10.73 -4.28 -5.68
N VAL A 304 -10.45 -4.53 -4.40
CA VAL A 304 -9.57 -5.64 -3.96
C VAL A 304 -10.32 -6.69 -3.14
N GLY A 305 -10.46 -7.91 -3.67
CA GLY A 305 -11.04 -9.03 -2.91
C GLY A 305 -12.52 -9.33 -3.16
N GLY A 306 -13.09 -8.77 -4.23
CA GLY A 306 -14.41 -9.18 -4.72
C GLY A 306 -15.56 -8.85 -3.76
N LYS A 307 -16.70 -9.54 -3.91
CA LYS A 307 -18.01 -9.27 -3.27
C LYS A 307 -17.88 -8.60 -1.89
N GLY A 308 -18.17 -7.30 -1.84
CA GLY A 308 -18.15 -6.52 -0.61
C GLY A 308 -16.78 -5.99 -0.16
N SER A 309 -15.82 -5.86 -1.09
CA SER A 309 -14.55 -5.16 -0.85
C SER A 309 -14.77 -3.71 -0.39
N PHE A 310 -13.91 -3.32 0.54
CA PHE A 310 -13.84 -2.00 1.14
C PHE A 310 -13.04 -1.04 0.27
N GLY A 311 -13.60 -0.68 -0.87
CA GLY A 311 -12.90 0.08 -1.90
C GLY A 311 -12.26 -0.80 -2.95
#